data_AF-A0A533RAW6-F1
#
_entry.id   AF-A0A533RAW6-F1
#
_cell.length_a   1.000
_cell.length_b   1.000
_cell.length_c   1.000
_cell.angle_alpha   90.00
_cell.angle_beta   90.00
_cell.angle_gamma   90.00
#
_symmetry.space_group_name_H-M   'P 1'
#
loop_
_entity.id
_entity.type
_entity.pdbx_description
1 polymer ?
#
loop_
_entity_poly.entity_id
_entity_poly.type
_entity_poly.pdbx_seq_one_letter_code
_entity_poly.pdbx_strand_id
1 'polypeptide(L)'
;MRQIAVGEDPLGDLVAQHLAGRPADEVRNDIGAQGGDEDDEERGQEAPPNARQKDPAERLERPRAEVSGGTRKPFRQKGTGRARQGANNTPLMPGGGRAFGPRPRDYRTELPRRQRRAALASALSQLASANAVTVLESLSFPEPKTRQMAEVLERLGLADKRTLLVVEQADVNLLKSCRNLRNLRTTLAHQV
;
A
#
# COMPACT_ATOMS: atom_id res chain seq x y z
N MET A 1 49.31 34.11 -11.47
CA MET A 1 48.95 34.48 -10.08
C MET A 1 47.53 35.04 -10.09
N ARG A 2 46.63 34.48 -9.24
CA ARG A 2 45.28 34.95 -8.84
C ARG A 2 44.16 34.81 -9.91
N GLN A 3 42.94 34.32 -9.65
CA GLN A 3 42.26 33.67 -8.51
C GLN A 3 40.93 33.03 -9.04
N ILE A 4 40.37 32.06 -8.31
CA ILE A 4 39.35 31.06 -8.70
C ILE A 4 37.92 31.62 -8.70
N ALA A 5 37.07 31.02 -9.55
CA ALA A 5 35.71 31.40 -9.91
C ALA A 5 34.58 30.70 -9.10
N VAL A 6 33.36 31.26 -9.31
CA VAL A 6 31.99 30.71 -9.18
C VAL A 6 31.37 30.66 -7.79
N GLY A 7 30.34 31.51 -7.60
CA GLY A 7 29.37 31.45 -6.52
C GLY A 7 28.03 31.99 -7.04
N GLU A 8 27.34 31.18 -7.85
CA GLU A 8 25.94 31.40 -8.22
C GLU A 8 25.18 30.16 -7.73
N ASP A 9 24.32 30.39 -6.74
CA ASP A 9 23.57 29.35 -6.04
C ASP A 9 22.57 28.66 -7.00
N PRO A 10 22.77 27.38 -7.38
CA PRO A 10 21.88 26.68 -8.32
C PRO A 10 20.51 26.31 -7.68
N LEU A 11 20.23 26.80 -6.48
CA LEU A 11 19.07 26.44 -5.66
C LEU A 11 18.02 27.57 -5.54
N GLY A 12 18.34 28.77 -6.03
CA GLY A 12 17.40 29.90 -6.08
C GLY A 12 16.36 29.77 -7.19
N ASP A 13 16.78 29.29 -8.36
CA ASP A 13 15.93 29.18 -9.56
C ASP A 13 14.79 28.16 -9.41
N LEU A 14 15.01 27.09 -8.65
CA LEU A 14 13.99 26.05 -8.38
C LEU A 14 12.79 26.59 -7.55
N VAL A 15 13.01 27.60 -6.70
CA VAL A 15 11.94 28.21 -5.89
C VAL A 15 11.18 29.27 -6.69
N ALA A 16 11.85 29.96 -7.61
CA ALA A 16 11.22 30.93 -8.51
C ALA A 16 10.19 30.27 -9.45
N GLN A 17 10.42 29.02 -9.86
CA GLN A 17 9.50 28.23 -10.69
C GLN A 17 8.19 27.84 -9.98
N HIS A 18 8.15 27.84 -8.64
CA HIS A 18 6.93 27.57 -7.86
C HIS A 18 6.00 28.79 -7.77
N LEU A 19 6.54 30.02 -7.87
CA LEU A 19 5.81 31.28 -7.71
C LEU A 19 5.47 31.97 -9.04
N ALA A 20 6.20 31.67 -10.11
CA ALA A 20 5.89 32.14 -11.46
C ALA A 20 5.03 31.09 -12.19
N GLY A 21 3.72 31.15 -11.95
CA GLY A 21 2.74 30.27 -12.58
C GLY A 21 2.91 30.14 -14.08
N ARG A 22 3.22 28.92 -14.54
CA ARG A 22 2.65 28.44 -15.79
C ARG A 22 1.25 27.93 -15.47
N PRO A 23 0.20 28.42 -16.15
CA PRO A 23 -1.14 27.93 -15.93
C PRO A 23 -1.19 26.44 -16.26
N ALA A 24 -2.02 25.70 -15.54
CA ALA A 24 -2.27 24.27 -15.74
C ALA A 24 -2.83 23.91 -17.15
N ASP A 25 -2.87 24.87 -18.07
CA ASP A 25 -3.49 24.77 -19.39
C ASP A 25 -2.57 24.22 -20.50
N GLU A 26 -1.26 24.07 -20.26
CA GLU A 26 -0.30 23.61 -21.29
C GLU A 26 0.06 22.11 -21.26
N VAL A 27 -0.40 21.33 -20.28
CA VAL A 27 -0.24 19.86 -20.25
C VAL A 27 -1.58 19.16 -20.51
N ARG A 28 -2.35 19.73 -21.44
CA ARG A 28 -3.55 19.10 -21.99
C ARG A 28 -3.17 18.39 -23.28
N ASN A 29 -2.44 17.28 -23.20
CA ASN A 29 -2.43 16.25 -24.23
C ASN A 29 -2.03 14.90 -23.61
N ASP A 30 -2.79 13.88 -23.97
CA ASP A 30 -2.63 12.42 -23.72
C ASP A 30 -3.42 11.78 -22.56
N ILE A 31 -4.08 12.54 -21.69
CA ILE A 31 -5.08 11.95 -20.78
C ILE A 31 -6.39 11.81 -21.56
N GLY A 32 -6.58 10.63 -22.18
CA GLY A 32 -7.76 10.30 -22.97
C GLY A 32 -9.04 10.76 -22.30
N ALA A 33 -9.73 11.69 -22.95
CA ALA A 33 -11.04 12.17 -22.57
C ALA A 33 -12.04 11.02 -22.61
N GLN A 34 -12.42 10.54 -21.43
CA GLN A 34 -13.73 9.95 -21.20
C GLN A 34 -14.26 10.55 -19.91
N GLY A 35 -15.03 11.65 -20.08
CA GLY A 35 -16.08 11.95 -19.13
C GLY A 35 -17.05 10.78 -19.19
N GLY A 36 -16.91 9.87 -18.23
CA GLY A 36 -17.93 8.90 -17.87
C GLY A 36 -18.64 9.48 -16.66
N ASP A 37 -19.95 9.53 -16.76
CA ASP A 37 -20.87 10.06 -15.77
C ASP A 37 -20.61 9.46 -14.37
N GLU A 38 -21.03 10.23 -13.36
CA GLU A 38 -20.92 9.95 -11.94
C GLU A 38 -21.51 8.58 -11.56
N ASP A 39 -20.71 7.52 -11.61
CA ASP A 39 -20.99 6.25 -10.92
C ASP A 39 -20.66 6.40 -9.41
N ASP A 40 -21.36 7.34 -8.74
CA ASP A 40 -21.23 7.61 -7.30
C ASP A 40 -21.86 6.49 -6.43
N GLU A 41 -22.50 5.47 -7.03
CA GLU A 41 -23.15 4.35 -6.34
C GLU A 41 -22.21 3.17 -5.98
N GLU A 42 -21.01 3.08 -6.56
CA GLU A 42 -20.03 1.99 -6.28
C GLU A 42 -19.15 2.28 -5.04
N ARG A 43 -19.33 3.44 -4.40
CA ARG A 43 -18.52 3.96 -3.28
C ARG A 43 -18.50 3.07 -2.02
N GLY A 44 -19.39 2.08 -1.94
CA GLY A 44 -19.58 1.23 -0.76
C GLY A 44 -18.86 -0.12 -0.74
N GLN A 45 -18.25 -0.59 -1.85
CA GLN A 45 -17.82 -2.00 -1.91
C GLN A 45 -16.37 -2.25 -2.36
N GLU A 46 -15.70 -1.32 -3.03
CA GLU A 46 -14.32 -1.55 -3.47
C GLU A 46 -13.29 -1.13 -2.41
N ALA A 47 -13.17 -1.94 -1.36
CA ALA A 47 -11.96 -1.92 -0.54
C ALA A 47 -10.75 -2.19 -1.45
N PRO A 48 -9.61 -1.47 -1.31
CA PRO A 48 -8.46 -1.70 -2.17
C PRO A 48 -8.05 -3.18 -2.09
N PRO A 49 -7.73 -3.84 -3.23
CA PRO A 49 -7.41 -5.28 -3.26
C PRO A 49 -6.24 -5.66 -2.33
N ASN A 50 -5.46 -4.65 -1.91
CA ASN A 50 -4.25 -4.79 -1.13
C ASN A 50 -4.48 -4.65 0.39
N ALA A 51 -5.65 -4.17 0.85
CA ALA A 51 -5.90 -3.94 2.29
C ALA A 51 -6.28 -5.20 3.08
N ARG A 52 -6.50 -6.34 2.41
CA ARG A 52 -6.79 -7.63 3.07
C ARG A 52 -5.56 -8.53 3.24
N GLN A 53 -4.35 -7.95 3.17
CA GLN A 53 -3.10 -8.66 3.47
C GLN A 53 -2.92 -8.84 4.98
N LYS A 54 -3.82 -9.58 5.61
CA LYS A 54 -3.46 -10.38 6.78
C LYS A 54 -3.53 -11.83 6.30
N ASP A 55 -2.38 -12.34 5.92
CA ASP A 55 -2.20 -13.77 5.70
C ASP A 55 -2.77 -14.51 6.93
N PRO A 56 -3.75 -15.41 6.79
CA PRO A 56 -4.22 -16.23 7.91
C PRO A 56 -3.22 -17.38 8.16
N ALA A 57 -1.95 -17.04 8.35
CA ALA A 57 -0.95 -17.92 8.91
C ALA A 57 -0.61 -17.28 10.26
N GLU A 58 -1.30 -17.66 11.33
CA GLU A 58 -0.60 -18.46 12.35
C GLU A 58 -1.54 -19.28 13.23
N ARG A 59 -2.86 -19.14 13.08
CA ARG A 59 -3.83 -19.81 13.95
C ARG A 59 -4.48 -20.99 13.25
N LEU A 60 -3.74 -22.10 13.14
CA LEU A 60 -4.33 -23.39 12.79
C LEU A 60 -4.94 -24.02 14.04
N GLU A 61 -6.24 -24.25 14.02
CA GLU A 61 -6.89 -25.07 15.05
C GLU A 61 -7.09 -26.48 14.51
N ARG A 62 -6.63 -27.47 15.29
CA ARG A 62 -6.67 -28.87 14.88
C ARG A 62 -8.13 -29.37 14.84
N PRO A 63 -8.63 -29.90 13.71
CA PRO A 63 -9.88 -30.65 13.69
C PRO A 63 -9.73 -31.94 14.51
N ARG A 64 -10.86 -32.58 14.84
CA ARG A 64 -10.86 -33.84 15.61
C ARG A 64 -9.94 -34.94 15.03
N ALA A 65 -9.72 -34.94 13.71
CA ALA A 65 -8.86 -35.91 13.03
C ALA A 65 -7.37 -35.67 13.24
N GLU A 66 -6.96 -34.43 13.53
CA GLU A 66 -5.55 -34.03 13.70
C GLU A 66 -5.17 -33.90 15.20
N VAL A 67 -6.15 -34.03 16.10
CA VAL A 67 -5.92 -34.03 17.56
C VAL A 67 -5.49 -35.40 18.06
N SER A 68 -4.54 -35.44 18.99
CA SER A 68 -4.07 -36.66 19.64
C SER A 68 -5.21 -37.36 20.39
N GLY A 69 -5.40 -38.65 20.13
CA GLY A 69 -6.52 -39.42 20.66
C GLY A 69 -6.82 -40.63 19.77
N GLY A 70 -8.03 -41.17 19.87
CA GLY A 70 -8.42 -42.31 19.04
C GLY A 70 -9.91 -42.42 18.80
N THR A 71 -10.25 -43.21 17.79
CA THR A 71 -11.65 -43.52 17.40
C THR A 71 -12.26 -44.62 18.27
N ARG A 72 -11.50 -45.16 19.24
CA ARG A 72 -12.00 -46.19 20.15
C ARG A 72 -13.03 -45.60 21.09
N LYS A 73 -14.18 -46.28 21.18
CA LYS A 73 -15.28 -45.88 22.05
C LYS A 73 -14.84 -45.91 23.53
N PRO A 74 -15.02 -44.81 24.29
CA PRO A 74 -14.58 -44.76 25.68
C PRO A 74 -15.31 -45.75 26.60
N PHE A 75 -16.60 -46.00 26.37
CA PHE A 75 -17.42 -46.91 27.17
C PHE A 75 -18.60 -47.51 26.36
N ARG A 76 -19.21 -48.55 26.92
CA ARG A 76 -20.37 -49.25 26.32
C ARG A 76 -21.56 -48.31 26.05
N GLN A 77 -22.34 -48.58 25.01
CA GLN A 77 -23.43 -47.69 24.56
C GLN A 77 -24.55 -47.47 25.60
N LYS A 78 -24.75 -48.44 26.51
CA LYS A 78 -25.82 -48.46 27.51
C LYS A 78 -25.31 -49.02 28.84
N GLY A 79 -26.02 -48.73 29.93
CA GLY A 79 -25.72 -49.28 31.27
C GLY A 79 -24.58 -48.58 32.01
N THR A 80 -24.17 -47.38 31.58
CA THR A 80 -23.11 -46.59 32.24
C THR A 80 -23.63 -45.36 32.98
N GLY A 81 -24.90 -44.97 32.78
CA GLY A 81 -25.48 -43.74 33.36
C GLY A 81 -24.89 -42.42 32.83
N ARG A 82 -23.93 -42.49 31.88
CA ARG A 82 -23.26 -41.32 31.29
C ARG A 82 -23.89 -40.93 29.95
N ALA A 83 -23.70 -39.68 29.53
CA ALA A 83 -24.06 -39.22 28.19
C ALA A 83 -23.37 -40.07 27.11
N ARG A 84 -24.01 -40.25 25.95
CA ARG A 84 -23.46 -41.09 24.86
C ARG A 84 -22.23 -40.44 24.25
N GLN A 85 -21.16 -41.22 24.04
CA GLN A 85 -19.93 -40.76 23.42
C GLN A 85 -19.42 -41.75 22.37
N GLY A 86 -18.94 -41.19 21.25
CA GLY A 86 -18.34 -41.95 20.16
C GLY A 86 -16.83 -42.07 20.29
N ALA A 87 -16.13 -40.97 20.56
CA ALA A 87 -14.67 -40.89 20.65
C ALA A 87 -14.25 -39.83 21.67
N ASN A 88 -13.01 -39.90 22.15
CA ASN A 88 -12.46 -38.95 23.13
C ASN A 88 -11.97 -37.64 22.51
N ASN A 89 -11.69 -37.60 21.21
CA ASN A 89 -11.22 -36.42 20.47
C ASN A 89 -12.34 -35.54 19.88
N THR A 90 -13.60 -35.78 20.29
CA THR A 90 -14.76 -35.01 19.82
C THR A 90 -14.72 -33.55 20.29
N PRO A 91 -15.21 -32.57 19.50
CA PRO A 91 -15.21 -31.15 19.89
C PRO A 91 -15.96 -30.82 21.20
N LEU A 92 -16.85 -31.71 21.62
CA LEU A 92 -17.61 -31.55 22.86
C LEU A 92 -16.79 -31.87 24.11
N MET A 93 -15.65 -32.56 23.96
CA MET A 93 -14.79 -32.95 25.08
C MET A 93 -13.66 -31.94 25.27
N PRO A 94 -13.20 -31.73 26.52
CA PRO A 94 -12.00 -30.94 26.78
C PRO A 94 -10.79 -31.61 26.10
N GLY A 95 -10.00 -30.81 25.39
CA GLY A 95 -8.85 -31.30 24.62
C GLY A 95 -9.22 -31.98 23.28
N GLY A 96 -10.50 -32.04 22.91
CA GLY A 96 -10.94 -32.46 21.58
C GLY A 96 -10.67 -31.42 20.49
N GLY A 97 -10.79 -31.82 19.22
CA GLY A 97 -10.56 -30.90 18.09
C GLY A 97 -11.72 -29.93 17.85
N ARG A 98 -11.46 -28.80 17.21
CA ARG A 98 -12.51 -27.79 16.91
C ARG A 98 -13.23 -28.12 15.60
N ALA A 99 -14.57 -27.99 15.57
CA ALA A 99 -15.37 -28.37 14.40
C ALA A 99 -15.18 -27.41 13.21
N PHE A 100 -15.26 -26.10 13.46
CA PHE A 100 -15.11 -25.05 12.45
C PHE A 100 -14.00 -24.06 12.85
N GLY A 101 -12.80 -24.59 13.01
CA GLY A 101 -11.61 -23.78 13.25
C GLY A 101 -11.16 -23.02 12.00
N PRO A 102 -10.47 -21.88 12.14
CA PRO A 102 -9.86 -21.20 11.02
C PRO A 102 -8.84 -22.12 10.34
N ARG A 103 -8.93 -22.19 9.01
CA ARG A 103 -7.97 -22.87 8.15
C ARG A 103 -7.18 -21.80 7.39
N PRO A 104 -5.88 -22.00 7.14
CA PRO A 104 -5.13 -21.14 6.24
C PRO A 104 -5.79 -21.23 4.86
N ARG A 105 -6.24 -20.09 4.34
CA ARG A 105 -6.82 -19.96 3.00
C ARG A 105 -6.32 -18.68 2.37
N ASP A 106 -6.10 -18.73 1.06
CA ASP A 106 -5.80 -17.54 0.28
C ASP A 106 -7.12 -16.79 -0.01
N TYR A 107 -7.12 -15.48 0.26
CA TYR A 107 -8.25 -14.59 -0.01
C TYR A 107 -7.99 -13.65 -1.19
N ARG A 108 -6.92 -13.88 -1.96
CA ARG A 108 -6.62 -13.07 -3.15
C ARG A 108 -7.78 -13.15 -4.15
N THR A 109 -8.19 -11.99 -4.61
CA THR A 109 -9.16 -11.82 -5.70
C THR A 109 -8.45 -11.06 -6.82
N GLU A 110 -8.44 -11.64 -8.01
CA GLU A 110 -7.80 -11.01 -9.16
C GLU A 110 -8.76 -10.03 -9.85
N LEU A 111 -8.28 -8.82 -10.12
CA LEU A 111 -8.99 -7.80 -10.89
C LEU A 111 -8.49 -7.75 -12.33
N PRO A 112 -9.37 -7.63 -13.34
CA PRO A 112 -9.00 -7.38 -14.73
C PRO A 112 -8.03 -6.20 -14.90
N ARG A 113 -7.07 -6.33 -15.83
CA ARG A 113 -6.06 -5.29 -16.09
C ARG A 113 -6.66 -3.93 -16.46
N ARG A 114 -7.80 -3.93 -17.17
CA ARG A 114 -8.49 -2.70 -17.61
C ARG A 114 -9.08 -1.93 -16.42
N GLN A 115 -9.75 -2.63 -15.50
CA GLN A 115 -10.31 -2.02 -14.29
C GLN A 115 -9.21 -1.42 -13.40
N ARG A 116 -8.07 -2.11 -13.22
CA ARG A 116 -6.94 -1.57 -12.44
C ARG A 116 -6.38 -0.27 -13.03
N ARG A 117 -6.28 -0.19 -14.36
CA ARG A 117 -5.82 1.03 -15.04
C ARG A 117 -6.84 2.17 -14.92
N ALA A 118 -8.13 1.87 -15.05
CA ALA A 118 -9.19 2.85 -14.88
C ALA A 118 -9.22 3.41 -13.45
N ALA A 119 -9.07 2.55 -12.44
CA ALA A 119 -9.00 2.95 -11.04
C ALA A 119 -7.80 3.87 -10.76
N LEU A 120 -6.63 3.59 -11.34
CA LEU A 120 -5.44 4.44 -11.23
C LEU A 120 -5.68 5.80 -11.88
N ALA A 121 -6.21 5.83 -13.11
CA ALA A 121 -6.51 7.07 -13.82
C ALA A 121 -7.54 7.93 -13.05
N SER A 122 -8.58 7.31 -12.52
CA SER A 122 -9.59 7.98 -11.67
C SER A 122 -8.96 8.54 -10.40
N ALA A 123 -8.12 7.77 -9.71
CA ALA A 123 -7.43 8.24 -8.50
C ALA A 123 -6.51 9.44 -8.77
N LEU A 124 -5.74 9.42 -9.87
CA LEU A 124 -4.89 10.55 -10.27
C LEU A 124 -5.73 11.78 -10.67
N SER A 125 -6.84 11.58 -11.37
CA SER A 125 -7.77 12.66 -11.73
C SER A 125 -8.37 13.32 -10.49
N GLN A 126 -8.79 12.53 -9.49
CA GLN A 126 -9.29 13.07 -8.22
C GLN A 126 -8.23 13.87 -7.47
N LEU A 127 -6.97 13.39 -7.43
CA LEU A 127 -5.86 14.11 -6.81
C LEU A 127 -5.53 15.42 -7.54
N ALA A 128 -5.60 15.41 -8.88
CA ALA A 128 -5.39 16.61 -9.69
C ALA A 128 -6.50 17.65 -9.44
N SER A 129 -7.76 17.24 -9.41
CA SER A 129 -8.90 18.12 -9.07
C SER A 129 -8.81 18.70 -7.66
N ALA A 130 -8.18 17.98 -6.73
CA ALA A 130 -7.93 18.43 -5.36
C ALA A 130 -6.65 19.29 -5.21
N ASN A 131 -5.95 19.63 -6.30
CA ASN A 131 -4.66 20.33 -6.29
C ASN A 131 -3.59 19.66 -5.41
N ALA A 132 -3.64 18.33 -5.29
CA ALA A 132 -2.73 17.53 -4.47
C ALA A 132 -1.55 16.95 -5.27
N VAL A 133 -1.42 17.33 -6.55
CA VAL A 133 -0.34 16.90 -7.45
C VAL A 133 0.56 18.10 -7.75
N THR A 134 1.87 17.90 -7.60
CA THR A 134 2.88 18.92 -7.91
C THR A 134 3.92 18.30 -8.83
N VAL A 135 4.26 18.99 -9.91
CA VAL A 135 5.26 18.55 -10.88
C VAL A 135 6.57 19.27 -10.59
N LEU A 136 7.67 18.53 -10.53
CA LEU A 136 9.02 19.05 -10.37
C LEU A 136 9.81 18.71 -11.64
N GLU A 137 10.43 19.69 -12.28
CA GLU A 137 11.13 19.48 -13.57
C GLU A 137 12.41 18.66 -13.42
N SER A 138 13.23 18.95 -12.41
CA SER A 138 14.44 18.18 -12.14
C SER A 138 14.79 18.18 -10.66
N LEU A 139 15.13 17.00 -10.14
CA LEU A 139 15.53 16.79 -8.77
C LEU A 139 16.72 15.82 -8.76
N SER A 140 17.93 16.35 -8.69
CA SER A 140 19.16 15.57 -8.65
C SER A 140 19.99 15.96 -7.43
N PHE A 141 20.54 14.95 -6.74
CA PHE A 141 21.41 15.17 -5.59
C PHE A 141 22.82 14.63 -5.87
N PRO A 142 23.87 15.48 -5.75
CA PRO A 142 25.25 15.02 -5.92
C PRO A 142 25.68 14.06 -4.80
N GLU A 143 25.10 14.20 -3.60
CA GLU A 143 25.38 13.35 -2.45
C GLU A 143 24.08 12.85 -1.79
N PRO A 144 24.06 11.63 -1.23
CA PRO A 144 22.88 11.11 -0.53
C PRO A 144 22.72 11.76 0.86
N LYS A 145 22.05 12.92 0.94
CA LYS A 145 21.78 13.65 2.19
C LYS A 145 20.28 13.82 2.43
N THR A 146 19.80 13.21 3.52
CA THR A 146 18.40 13.32 3.98
C THR A 146 17.99 14.75 4.34
N ARG A 147 18.92 15.56 4.85
CA ARG A 147 18.66 16.95 5.24
C ARG A 147 18.25 17.82 4.04
N GLN A 148 18.89 17.63 2.88
CA GLN A 148 18.56 18.38 1.67
C GLN A 148 17.13 18.05 1.20
N MET A 149 16.74 16.77 1.27
CA MET A 149 15.37 16.36 0.96
C MET A 149 14.35 16.91 1.97
N ALA A 150 14.67 16.93 3.26
CA ALA A 150 13.79 17.48 4.29
C ALA A 150 13.52 18.98 4.04
N GLU A 151 14.56 19.74 3.70
CA GLU A 151 14.43 21.17 3.38
C GLU A 151 13.57 21.41 2.13
N VAL A 152 13.72 20.56 1.09
CA VAL A 152 12.85 20.62 -0.10
C VAL A 152 11.38 20.39 0.28
N LEU A 153 11.09 19.39 1.13
CA LEU A 153 9.72 19.13 1.60
C LEU A 153 9.14 20.26 2.45
N GLU A 154 9.96 20.90 3.29
CA GLU A 154 9.55 22.07 4.09
C GLU A 154 9.19 23.25 3.18
N ARG A 155 10.04 23.56 2.19
CA ARG A 155 9.78 24.63 1.22
C ARG A 155 8.53 24.40 0.38
N LEU A 156 8.20 23.15 0.08
CA LEU A 156 6.96 22.76 -0.62
C LEU A 156 5.73 22.72 0.31
N GLY A 157 5.88 22.91 1.62
CA GLY A 157 4.79 22.81 2.58
C GLY A 157 4.24 21.38 2.73
N LEU A 158 5.08 20.38 2.47
CA LEU A 158 4.74 18.95 2.46
C LEU A 158 5.34 18.17 3.64
N ALA A 159 6.09 18.82 4.53
CA ALA A 159 6.80 18.16 5.63
C ALA A 159 5.89 17.29 6.53
N ASP A 160 4.68 17.76 6.84
CA ASP A 160 3.71 17.05 7.69
C ASP A 160 2.76 16.14 6.93
N LYS A 161 2.80 16.15 5.59
CA LYS A 161 1.88 15.40 4.73
C LYS A 161 2.53 14.12 4.22
N ARG A 162 1.73 13.05 4.15
CA ARG A 162 2.16 11.81 3.49
C ARG A 162 2.29 12.07 1.99
N THR A 163 3.51 11.99 1.49
CA THR A 163 3.85 12.35 0.10
C THR A 163 4.42 11.14 -0.63
N LEU A 164 3.98 10.95 -1.87
CA LEU A 164 4.53 9.95 -2.79
C LEU A 164 5.38 10.67 -3.83
N LEU A 165 6.67 10.38 -3.88
CA LEU A 165 7.57 10.87 -4.93
C LEU A 165 7.68 9.80 -6.02
N VAL A 166 7.19 10.13 -7.22
CA VAL A 166 7.26 9.26 -8.39
C VAL A 166 8.41 9.72 -9.27
N VAL A 167 9.32 8.81 -9.60
CA VAL A 167 10.51 9.10 -10.42
C VAL A 167 10.54 8.18 -11.63
N GLU A 168 10.97 8.69 -12.78
CA GLU A 168 11.13 7.88 -14.00
C GLU A 168 12.28 6.87 -13.85
N GLN A 169 13.45 7.34 -13.43
CA GLN A 169 14.67 6.55 -13.30
C GLN A 169 15.14 6.45 -11.84
N ALA A 170 15.76 5.31 -11.51
CA ALA A 170 16.28 5.07 -10.16
C ALA A 170 17.62 5.79 -9.95
N ASP A 171 17.59 7.00 -9.40
CA ASP A 171 18.79 7.65 -8.86
C ASP A 171 19.07 7.13 -7.43
N VAL A 172 20.22 6.49 -7.25
CA VAL A 172 20.66 5.91 -5.98
C VAL A 172 20.79 6.99 -4.90
N ASN A 173 21.25 8.19 -5.24
CA ASN A 173 21.45 9.27 -4.28
C ASN A 173 20.11 9.80 -3.79
N LEU A 174 19.16 10.00 -4.70
CA LEU A 174 17.80 10.39 -4.38
C LEU A 174 17.10 9.34 -3.50
N LEU A 175 17.12 8.07 -3.92
CA LEU A 175 16.46 6.98 -3.18
C LEU A 175 17.02 6.83 -1.76
N LYS A 176 18.33 6.95 -1.57
CA LYS A 176 18.97 6.91 -0.25
C LYS A 176 18.58 8.12 0.62
N SER A 177 18.49 9.30 0.02
CA SER A 177 18.07 10.53 0.71
C SER A 177 16.61 10.48 1.19
N CYS A 178 15.73 9.81 0.46
CA CYS A 178 14.31 9.70 0.80
C CYS A 178 14.00 8.61 1.84
N ARG A 179 14.75 7.50 1.84
CA ARG A 179 14.38 6.27 2.57
C ARG A 179 14.15 6.44 4.08
N ASN A 180 14.84 7.38 4.72
CA ASN A 180 14.75 7.59 6.17
C ASN A 180 13.59 8.51 6.59
N LEU A 181 12.91 9.17 5.65
CA LEU A 181 11.83 10.11 5.92
C LEU A 181 10.51 9.34 6.06
N ARG A 182 9.88 9.37 7.24
CA ARG A 182 8.66 8.60 7.54
C ARG A 182 7.45 9.00 6.69
N ASN A 183 7.37 10.27 6.33
CA ASN A 183 6.25 10.85 5.60
C ASN A 183 6.42 10.77 4.08
N LEU A 184 7.58 10.33 3.59
CA LEU A 184 7.89 10.26 2.17
C LEU A 184 8.05 8.81 1.73
N ARG A 185 7.35 8.43 0.66
CA ARG A 185 7.59 7.17 -0.03
C ARG A 185 8.03 7.46 -1.46
N THR A 186 9.00 6.71 -1.95
CA THR A 186 9.48 6.82 -3.33
C THR A 186 9.06 5.60 -4.12
N THR A 187 8.60 5.80 -5.36
CA THR A 187 8.27 4.73 -6.30
C THR A 187 8.73 5.09 -7.71
N LEU A 188 9.03 4.07 -8.52
CA LEU A 188 9.30 4.27 -9.94
C LEU A 188 8.00 4.33 -10.72
N ALA A 189 7.95 5.12 -11.79
CA ALA A 189 6.75 5.31 -12.61
C ALA A 189 6.13 4.00 -13.13
N HIS A 190 6.97 3.00 -13.46
CA HIS A 190 6.49 1.69 -13.95
C HIS A 190 5.92 0.76 -12.86
N GLN A 191 6.09 1.12 -11.58
CA GLN A 191 5.64 0.31 -10.42
C GLN A 191 4.34 0.85 -9.81
N VAL A 192 3.84 1.97 -10.31
CA VAL A 192 2.54 2.57 -9.96
C VAL A 192 1.45 1.93 -10.81
#